data_AF-A0AAD3RTG1-F1
#
_entry.id   AF-A0AAD3RTG1-F1
#
_cell.length_a   1.000
_cell.length_b   1.000
_cell.length_c   1.000
_cell.angle_alpha   90.00
_cell.angle_beta   90.00
_cell.angle_gamma   90.00
#
_symmetry.space_group_name_H-M   'P 1'
#
loop_
_entity.id
_entity.type
_entity.pdbx_description
1 polymer ?
#
loop_
_entity_poly.entity_id
_entity_poly.type
_entity_poly.pdbx_seq_one_letter_code
_entity_poly.pdbx_strand_id
1 'polypeptide(L)'
;MHILLRGIGPDLHLITDVACKADDPLAVMIPLDRDGLDRLAALDRLLRHLNGYKVPPDRRITTQQRRRLKAMLRAADGREHGATQREIAEVVFGIERVAEEH
;
A
#
# COMPACT_ATOMS: atom_id res chain seq x y z
N MET A 1 7.00 -16.70 -25.86
CA MET A 1 6.13 -15.81 -25.07
C MET A 1 6.82 -15.57 -23.73
N HIS A 2 7.48 -14.43 -23.56
CA HIS A 2 8.22 -14.13 -22.33
C HIS A 2 7.32 -13.26 -21.45
N ILE A 3 6.94 -13.79 -20.28
CA ILE A 3 6.12 -13.08 -19.30
C ILE A 3 7.07 -12.46 -18.28
N LEU A 4 7.03 -11.14 -18.15
CA LEU A 4 7.76 -10.43 -17.10
C LEU A 4 6.84 -10.27 -15.89
N LEU A 5 7.01 -11.15 -14.89
CA LEU A 5 6.27 -11.05 -13.63
C LEU A 5 6.97 -10.01 -12.74
N ARG A 6 6.49 -8.77 -12.76
CA ARG A 6 7.00 -7.74 -11.84
C ARG A 6 6.07 -7.69 -10.63
N GLY A 7 6.52 -8.22 -9.50
CA GLY A 7 5.81 -8.07 -8.23
C GLY A 7 5.84 -6.61 -7.79
N ILE A 8 4.68 -5.95 -7.79
CA ILE A 8 4.54 -4.57 -7.28
C ILE A 8 4.15 -4.59 -5.78
N GLY A 9 3.76 -5.76 -5.28
CA GLY A 9 3.46 -6.08 -3.87
C GLY A 9 3.02 -7.55 -3.74
N PRO A 10 2.70 -8.03 -2.53
CA PRO A 10 2.34 -9.43 -2.28
C PRO A 10 1.10 -9.91 -3.04
N ASP A 11 0.23 -8.99 -3.49
CA ASP A 11 -1.05 -9.33 -4.12
C ASP A 11 -1.25 -8.71 -5.53
N LEU A 12 -0.24 -8.02 -6.06
CA LEU A 12 -0.33 -7.37 -7.37
C LEU A 12 0.75 -7.89 -8.31
N HIS A 13 0.31 -8.72 -9.25
CA HIS A 13 1.12 -9.21 -10.36
C HIS A 13 0.73 -8.45 -11.63
N LEU A 14 1.72 -7.79 -12.23
CA LEU A 14 1.56 -7.24 -13.57
C LEU A 14 2.06 -8.29 -14.58
N ILE A 15 1.20 -8.65 -15.53
CA ILE A 15 1.53 -9.53 -16.66
C ILE A 15 1.51 -8.64 -17.90
N THR A 16 2.68 -8.39 -18.49
CA THR A 16 2.80 -7.60 -19.71
C THR A 16 3.51 -8.40 -20.80
N ASP A 17 3.16 -8.13 -22.05
CA ASP A 17 4.04 -8.45 -23.18
C ASP A 17 5.26 -7.51 -23.15
N VAL A 18 6.40 -7.95 -23.68
CA VAL A 18 7.62 -7.14 -23.79
C VAL A 18 7.42 -5.95 -24.74
N ALA A 19 6.47 -6.04 -25.67
CA ALA A 19 6.10 -4.97 -26.59
C ALA A 19 5.08 -3.96 -26.02
N CYS A 20 4.63 -4.15 -24.77
CA CYS A 20 3.66 -3.27 -24.12
C CYS A 20 4.18 -1.82 -24.05
N LYS A 21 3.37 -0.87 -24.52
CA LYS A 21 3.62 0.57 -24.46
C LYS A 21 2.86 1.19 -23.29
N ALA A 22 3.29 2.38 -22.86
CA ALA A 22 2.70 3.07 -21.71
C ALA A 22 1.19 3.35 -21.84
N ASP A 23 0.72 3.54 -23.07
CA ASP A 23 -0.69 3.88 -23.38
C ASP A 23 -1.52 2.66 -23.79
N ASP A 24 -0.95 1.46 -23.76
CA ASP A 24 -1.68 0.25 -24.12
C ASP A 24 -2.78 -0.02 -23.08
N PRO A 25 -3.96 -0.51 -23.52
CA PRO A 25 -5.05 -0.79 -22.61
C PRO A 25 -4.66 -1.87 -21.60
N LEU A 26 -4.85 -1.55 -20.32
CA LEU A 26 -4.62 -2.50 -19.23
C LEU A 26 -5.85 -3.39 -19.04
N ALA A 27 -5.62 -4.70 -18.96
CA ALA A 27 -6.62 -5.67 -18.55
C ALA A 27 -6.31 -6.19 -17.13
N VAL A 28 -7.36 -6.49 -16.37
CA VAL A 28 -7.24 -7.08 -15.03
C VAL A 28 -7.95 -8.42 -15.03
N MET A 29 -7.23 -9.47 -14.63
CA MET A 29 -7.82 -10.78 -14.39
C MET A 29 -8.09 -10.95 -12.91
N ILE A 30 -9.34 -11.30 -12.56
CA ILE A 30 -9.73 -11.58 -11.18
C ILE A 30 -10.08 -13.07 -11.08
N PRO A 31 -9.31 -13.88 -10.33
CA PRO A 31 -9.67 -15.26 -10.06
C PRO A 31 -11.00 -15.36 -9.32
N LEU A 32 -11.79 -16.39 -9.63
CA LEU A 32 -13.01 -16.72 -8.90
C LEU A 32 -12.66 -17.52 -7.64
N ASP A 33 -12.03 -16.85 -6.68
CA ASP A 33 -11.61 -17.42 -5.40
C ASP A 33 -12.34 -16.75 -4.21
N ARG A 34 -11.99 -17.16 -2.99
CA ARG A 34 -12.59 -16.61 -1.76
C ARG A 34 -12.37 -15.09 -1.60
N ASP A 35 -11.33 -14.57 -2.25
CA ASP A 35 -10.92 -13.17 -2.16
C ASP A 35 -11.37 -12.38 -3.41
N GLY A 36 -12.13 -12.99 -4.32
CA GLY A 36 -12.54 -12.38 -5.59
C GLY A 36 -13.33 -11.08 -5.42
N LEU A 37 -14.19 -10.99 -4.40
CA LEU A 37 -14.92 -9.76 -4.07
C LEU A 37 -14.00 -8.66 -3.55
N ASP A 38 -12.98 -9.01 -2.78
CA ASP A 38 -11.98 -8.06 -2.30
C ASP A 38 -11.13 -7.52 -3.46
N ARG A 39 -10.73 -8.38 -4.41
CA ARG A 39 -10.03 -7.99 -5.63
C ARG A 39 -10.90 -7.08 -6.51
N LEU A 40 -12.20 -7.36 -6.64
CA LEU A 40 -13.14 -6.49 -7.37
C LEU A 40 -13.28 -5.11 -6.71
N ALA A 41 -13.39 -5.06 -5.38
CA ALA A 41 -13.43 -3.81 -4.64
C ALA A 41 -12.11 -3.02 -4.75
N ALA A 42 -10.96 -3.69 -4.86
CA ALA A 42 -9.69 -3.04 -5.15
C ALA A 42 -9.65 -2.47 -6.58
N LEU A 43 -10.17 -3.22 -7.57
CA LEU A 43 -10.28 -2.76 -8.96
C LEU A 43 -11.17 -1.52 -9.10
N ASP A 44 -12.35 -1.49 -8.44
CA ASP A 44 -13.21 -0.29 -8.43
C ASP A 44 -12.46 0.94 -7.89
N ARG A 45 -11.71 0.77 -6.78
CA ARG A 45 -10.90 1.87 -6.22
C ARG A 45 -9.80 2.33 -7.18
N LEU A 46 -9.13 1.39 -7.85
CA LEU A 46 -8.09 1.69 -8.85
C LEU A 46 -8.66 2.47 -10.03
N LEU A 47 -9.76 1.99 -10.62
CA LEU A 47 -10.41 2.66 -11.75
C LEU A 47 -10.88 4.06 -11.36
N ARG A 48 -11.45 4.23 -10.16
CA ARG A 48 -11.81 5.56 -9.65
C ARG A 48 -10.60 6.48 -9.56
N HIS A 49 -9.50 5.99 -9.01
CA HIS A 49 -8.27 6.77 -8.88
C HIS A 49 -7.72 7.22 -10.24
N LEU A 50 -7.60 6.30 -11.20
CA LEU A 50 -7.08 6.57 -12.54
C LEU A 50 -7.94 7.56 -13.32
N ASN A 51 -9.25 7.54 -13.11
CA ASN A 51 -10.20 8.45 -13.78
C ASN A 51 -10.49 9.73 -12.97
N GLY A 52 -9.74 10.00 -11.90
CA GLY A 52 -9.92 11.21 -11.08
C GLY A 52 -11.20 11.25 -10.24
N TYR A 53 -11.91 10.14 -10.09
CA TYR A 53 -13.08 10.04 -9.24
C TYR A 53 -12.70 9.93 -7.76
N LYS A 54 -13.62 10.33 -6.87
CA LYS A 54 -13.47 10.13 -5.43
C LYS A 54 -13.35 8.64 -5.12
N VAL A 55 -12.23 8.25 -4.52
CA VAL A 55 -11.97 6.88 -4.08
C VAL A 55 -12.61 6.66 -2.70
N PRO A 56 -13.51 5.67 -2.54
CA PRO A 56 -14.10 5.38 -1.24
C PRO A 56 -13.03 4.81 -0.28
N PRO A 57 -13.10 5.15 1.02
CA PRO A 57 -12.16 4.62 1.99
C PRO A 57 -12.28 3.09 2.08
N ASP A 58 -11.15 2.40 2.15
CA ASP A 58 -11.15 0.99 2.52
C ASP A 58 -11.64 0.83 3.97
N ARG A 59 -12.82 0.21 4.12
CA ARG A 59 -13.50 0.02 5.42
C ARG A 59 -13.00 -1.20 6.19
N ARG A 60 -12.17 -2.05 5.57
CA ARG A 60 -11.59 -3.23 6.24
C ARG A 60 -10.57 -2.83 7.30
N ILE A 61 -9.96 -1.65 7.15
CA ILE A 61 -8.99 -1.09 8.09
C ILE A 61 -9.59 0.17 8.70
N THR A 62 -9.75 0.16 10.02
CA THR A 62 -10.18 1.37 10.74
C THR A 62 -9.15 2.48 10.62
N THR A 63 -9.56 3.74 10.77
CA THR A 63 -8.63 4.88 10.77
C THR A 63 -7.50 4.70 11.78
N GLN A 64 -7.80 4.11 12.95
CA GLN A 64 -6.81 3.84 13.98
C GLN A 64 -5.82 2.75 13.58
N GLN A 65 -6.28 1.62 13.02
CA GLN A 65 -5.40 0.58 12.50
C GLN A 65 -4.49 1.10 11.38
N ARG A 66 -5.02 1.92 10.46
CA ARG A 66 -4.21 2.54 9.40
C ARG A 66 -3.14 3.47 9.96
N ARG A 67 -3.46 4.29 10.97
CA ARG A 67 -2.49 5.15 11.66
C ARG A 67 -1.38 4.31 12.30
N ARG A 68 -1.76 3.23 13.00
CA ARG A 68 -0.81 2.31 13.63
C ARG A 68 0.10 1.61 12.62
N LEU A 69 -0.43 1.10 11.50
CA LEU A 69 0.38 0.51 10.43
C LEU A 69 1.40 1.51 9.86
N LYS A 70 0.98 2.74 9.58
CA LYS A 70 1.90 3.79 9.09
C LYS A 70 3.01 4.09 10.09
N ALA A 71 2.69 4.15 11.38
CA ALA A 71 3.69 4.34 12.44
C ALA A 71 4.68 3.16 12.51
N MET A 72 4.18 1.92 12.45
CA MET A 72 5.03 0.72 12.43
C MET A 72 5.97 0.68 11.22
N LEU A 73 5.47 1.03 10.03
CA LEU A 73 6.28 1.12 8.82
C LEU A 73 7.39 2.17 8.94
N ARG A 74 7.07 3.37 9.45
CA ARG A 74 8.06 4.43 9.70
C ARG A 74 9.11 4.02 10.73
N ALA A 75 8.71 3.33 11.79
CA ALA A 75 9.63 2.84 12.80
C ALA A 75 10.59 1.77 12.25
N ALA A 76 10.08 0.86 11.40
CA ALA A 76 10.91 -0.13 10.72
C ALA A 76 11.90 0.54 9.77
N ASP A 77 11.43 1.46 8.93
CA ASP A 77 12.24 2.23 7.99
C ASP A 77 13.32 3.06 8.70
N GLY A 78 12.95 3.77 9.78
CA GLY A 78 13.91 4.51 10.59
C GLY A 78 14.98 3.61 11.20
N ARG A 79 14.60 2.43 11.72
CA ARG A 79 15.56 1.48 12.27
C ARG A 79 16.50 0.91 11.21
N GLU A 80 16.00 0.63 10.01
CA GLU A 80 16.81 0.19 8.87
C GLU A 80 17.85 1.25 8.47
N HIS A 81 17.50 2.53 8.62
CA HIS A 81 18.38 3.67 8.34
C HIS A 81 19.18 4.16 9.56
N GLY A 82 19.24 3.39 10.65
CA GLY A 82 20.08 3.67 11.82
C GLY A 82 19.52 4.72 12.80
N ALA A 83 18.25 5.11 12.68
CA ALA A 83 17.61 5.97 13.67
C ALA A 83 17.57 5.29 15.04
N THR A 84 17.84 6.07 16.08
CA THR A 84 17.75 5.64 17.47
C THR A 84 16.29 5.38 17.86
N GLN A 85 16.09 4.58 18.91
CA GLN A 85 14.76 4.34 19.46
C GLN A 85 14.06 5.64 19.88
N ARG A 86 14.82 6.63 20.37
CA ARG A 86 14.30 7.93 20.75
C ARG A 86 13.82 8.73 19.54
N GLU A 87 14.63 8.84 18.49
CA GLU A 87 14.23 9.55 17.25
C GLU A 87 12.99 8.92 16.62
N ILE A 88 12.91 7.58 16.61
CA ILE A 88 11.72 6.86 16.15
C ILE A 88 10.50 7.20 17.02
N ALA A 89 10.67 7.20 18.34
CA ALA A 89 9.58 7.50 19.27
C ALA A 89 9.09 8.95 19.12
N GLU A 90 9.98 9.92 18.93
CA GLU A 90 9.64 11.33 18.73
C GLU A 90 8.81 11.55 17.46
N VAL A 91 9.11 10.83 16.37
CA VAL A 91 8.34 10.87 15.12
C VAL A 91 6.98 10.15 15.24
N VAL A 92 6.90 9.09 16.03
CA VAL A 92 5.68 8.27 16.17
C VAL A 92 4.70 8.84 17.20
N PHE A 93 5.20 9.34 18.32
CA PHE A 93 4.40 9.76 19.48
C PHE A 93 4.43 11.28 19.74
N GLY A 94 5.38 12.00 19.13
CA GLY A 94 5.59 13.43 19.33
C GLY A 94 6.68 13.74 20.36
N ILE A 95 7.48 14.77 20.09
CA ILE A 95 8.65 15.16 20.91
C ILE A 95 8.25 15.45 22.36
N GLU A 96 7.16 16.19 22.57
CA GLU A 96 6.68 16.55 23.91
C GLU A 96 6.37 15.30 24.74
N ARG A 97 5.69 14.32 24.15
CA ARG A 97 5.28 13.10 24.84
C ARG A 97 6.46 12.18 25.18
N VAL A 98 7.52 12.19 24.37
CA VAL A 98 8.76 11.44 24.67
C VAL A 98 9.61 12.16 25.71
N ALA A 99 9.55 13.50 25.77
CA ALA A 99 10.24 14.26 26.80
C ALA A 99 9.62 14.08 28.20
N GLU A 100 8.33 13.82 28.30
CA GLU A 100 7.60 13.57 29.56
C GLU A 100 7.87 12.19 30.20
N GLU A 101 8.49 11.25 29.48
CA GLU A 101 8.77 9.88 29.96
C GLU A 101 10.18 9.72 30.61
N HIS A 102 10.86 10.83 30.95
CA HIS A 102 12.22 10.87 31.51
C HIS A 102 12.33 11.65 32.82
#